data_AF-A0A9E5A7T4-F1
#
_entry.id   AF-A0A9E5A7T4-F1
#
_cell.length_a   1.000
_cell.length_b   1.000
_cell.length_c   1.000
_cell.angle_alpha   90.00
_cell.angle_beta   90.00
_cell.angle_gamma   90.00
#
_symmetry.space_group_name_H-M   'P 1'
#
loop_
_entity.id
_entity.type
_entity.pdbx_description
1 polymer ?
#
loop_
_entity_poly.entity_id
_entity_poly.type
_entity_poly.pdbx_seq_one_letter_code
_entity_poly.pdbx_strand_id
1 'polypeptide(L)'
;MNQKYKILTVILIVAIVLCGYYGYEQYNLSKTQEYLQTSLIHKTAANNYSAQASAYANKNDYANAVTMFQKSSDEISKALESDNSALSYANNLYKDYINNDILMLQTTSKLLDFQIYLNKVKNNDLNQGQEKVNPVDLYPHINQLKEDISVYKNNENKIISANPEKFKFLNSSS
;
A
#
# COMPACT_ATOMS: atom_id res chain seq x y z
N MET A 1 -45.56 -32.73 -15.28
CA MET A 1 -44.40 -32.74 -14.36
C MET A 1 -44.90 -32.85 -12.91
N ASN A 2 -44.49 -33.90 -12.19
CA ASN A 2 -44.92 -34.18 -10.80
C ASN A 2 -44.55 -33.01 -9.87
N GLN A 3 -45.44 -32.64 -8.95
CA GLN A 3 -45.22 -31.55 -7.98
C GLN A 3 -43.95 -31.78 -7.15
N LYS A 4 -43.61 -33.03 -6.84
CA LYS A 4 -42.35 -33.40 -6.17
C LYS A 4 -41.12 -33.06 -7.01
N TYR A 5 -41.15 -33.30 -8.33
CA TYR A 5 -40.05 -32.94 -9.23
C TYR A 5 -39.94 -31.42 -9.41
N LYS A 6 -41.05 -30.68 -9.44
CA LYS A 6 -41.04 -29.21 -9.45
C LYS A 6 -40.32 -28.63 -8.22
N ILE A 7 -40.65 -29.12 -7.03
CA ILE A 7 -40.01 -28.70 -5.77
C ILE A 7 -38.53 -29.05 -5.77
N LEU A 8 -38.17 -30.27 -6.20
CA LEU A 8 -36.77 -30.70 -6.27
C LEU A 8 -35.95 -29.84 -7.25
N THR A 9 -36.50 -29.51 -8.42
CA THR A 9 -35.83 -28.63 -9.40
C THR A 9 -35.60 -27.23 -8.83
N VAL A 10 -36.57 -26.66 -8.11
CA VAL A 10 -36.41 -25.34 -7.46
C VAL A 10 -35.32 -25.39 -6.40
N ILE A 11 -35.29 -26.43 -5.56
CA ILE A 11 -34.24 -26.60 -4.54
C ILE A 11 -32.86 -26.70 -5.20
N LEU A 12 -32.73 -27.46 -6.30
CA LEU A 12 -31.48 -27.62 -7.02
C LEU A 12 -30.98 -26.29 -7.60
N ILE A 13 -31.87 -25.49 -8.19
CA ILE A 13 -31.54 -24.17 -8.73
C ILE A 13 -31.06 -23.24 -7.61
N VAL A 14 -31.77 -23.21 -6.47
CA VAL A 14 -31.39 -22.39 -5.32
C VAL A 14 -30.02 -22.82 -4.77
N ALA A 15 -29.77 -24.12 -4.66
CA ALA A 15 -28.48 -24.64 -4.22
C ALA A 15 -27.33 -24.22 -5.15
N ILE A 16 -27.52 -24.31 -6.48
CA ILE A 16 -26.50 -23.90 -7.47
C ILE A 16 -26.22 -22.40 -7.36
N VAL A 17 -27.25 -21.57 -7.25
CA VAL A 17 -27.09 -20.11 -7.11
C VAL A 17 -26.32 -19.76 -5.84
N LEU A 18 -26.67 -20.39 -4.70
CA LEU A 18 -25.96 -20.17 -3.44
C LEU A 18 -24.50 -20.61 -3.54
N CYS A 19 -24.22 -21.80 -4.07
CA CYS A 19 -22.86 -22.28 -4.26
C CYS A 19 -22.04 -21.36 -5.17
N GLY A 20 -22.63 -20.88 -6.27
CA GLY A 20 -21.98 -19.92 -7.17
C GLY A 20 -21.65 -18.60 -6.46
N TYR A 21 -22.59 -18.07 -5.69
CA TYR A 21 -22.40 -16.85 -4.90
C TYR A 21 -21.28 -17.00 -3.86
N TYR A 22 -21.31 -18.08 -3.05
CA TYR A 22 -20.26 -18.35 -2.07
C TYR A 22 -18.89 -18.57 -2.72
N GLY A 23 -18.83 -19.28 -3.85
CA GLY A 23 -17.59 -19.47 -4.59
C GLY A 23 -17.01 -18.15 -5.11
N TYR A 24 -17.84 -17.26 -5.62
CA TYR A 24 -17.44 -15.93 -6.08
C TYR A 24 -16.90 -15.04 -4.96
N GLU A 25 -17.57 -15.00 -3.80
CA GLU A 25 -17.10 -14.24 -2.63
C GLU A 25 -15.75 -14.76 -2.11
N GLN A 26 -15.56 -16.09 -2.04
CA GLN A 26 -14.30 -16.69 -1.62
C GLN A 26 -13.16 -16.41 -2.61
N TYR A 27 -13.46 -16.44 -3.92
CA TYR A 27 -12.49 -16.08 -4.95
C TYR A 27 -12.03 -14.62 -4.81
N ASN A 28 -12.98 -13.68 -4.68
CA ASN A 28 -12.68 -12.26 -4.50
C ASN A 28 -11.88 -12.01 -3.23
N LEU A 29 -12.27 -12.64 -2.11
CA LEU A 29 -11.55 -12.54 -0.85
C LEU A 29 -10.09 -13.00 -0.99
N SER A 30 -9.87 -14.17 -1.60
CA SER A 30 -8.54 -14.72 -1.84
C SER A 30 -7.70 -13.77 -2.70
N LYS A 31 -8.26 -13.23 -3.78
CA LYS A 31 -7.58 -12.27 -4.65
C LYS A 31 -7.21 -10.98 -3.95
N THR A 32 -8.14 -10.40 -3.17
CA THR A 32 -7.83 -9.21 -2.36
C THR A 32 -6.68 -9.46 -1.39
N GLN A 33 -6.67 -10.62 -0.71
CA GLN A 33 -5.60 -10.96 0.24
C GLN A 33 -4.25 -11.17 -0.44
N GLU A 34 -4.22 -11.84 -1.60
CA GLU A 34 -3.03 -12.05 -2.43
C GLU A 34 -2.37 -10.72 -2.84
N TYR A 35 -3.16 -9.77 -3.34
CA TYR A 35 -2.65 -8.45 -3.71
C TYR A 35 -2.16 -7.66 -2.49
N LEU A 36 -2.87 -7.71 -1.37
CA LEU A 36 -2.46 -7.03 -0.13
C LEU A 36 -1.16 -7.61 0.46
N GLN A 37 -0.94 -8.93 0.34
CA GLN A 37 0.34 -9.54 0.71
C GLN A 37 1.47 -9.08 -0.21
N THR A 38 1.20 -9.00 -1.51
CA THR A 38 2.18 -8.50 -2.49
C THR A 38 2.54 -7.05 -2.20
N SER A 39 1.55 -6.19 -1.92
CA SER A 39 1.75 -4.82 -1.45
C SER A 39 2.61 -4.76 -0.19
N LEU A 40 2.33 -5.61 0.81
CA LEU A 40 3.11 -5.67 2.05
C LEU A 40 4.59 -6.01 1.83
N ILE A 41 4.89 -6.93 0.90
CA ILE A 41 6.28 -7.28 0.54
C ILE A 41 7.00 -6.04 0.00
N HIS A 42 6.37 -5.33 -0.95
CA HIS A 42 6.91 -4.10 -1.52
C HIS A 42 7.06 -2.98 -0.49
N LYS A 43 6.08 -2.79 0.41
CA LYS A 43 6.17 -1.83 1.53
C LYS A 43 7.33 -2.15 2.47
N THR A 44 7.57 -3.42 2.74
CA THR A 44 8.69 -3.86 3.58
C THR A 44 10.02 -3.58 2.91
N ALA A 45 10.15 -3.90 1.62
CA ALA A 45 11.34 -3.57 0.83
C ALA A 45 11.59 -2.06 0.77
N ALA A 46 10.55 -1.25 0.53
CA ALA A 46 10.62 0.20 0.54
C ALA A 46 11.15 0.74 1.88
N ASN A 47 10.60 0.28 3.00
CA ASN A 47 11.06 0.68 4.33
C ASN A 47 12.54 0.34 4.56
N ASN A 48 12.98 -0.84 4.12
CA ASN A 48 14.38 -1.25 4.21
C ASN A 48 15.31 -0.35 3.38
N TYR A 49 14.90 0.04 2.16
CA TYR A 49 15.68 0.96 1.34
C TYR A 49 15.70 2.38 1.91
N SER A 50 14.57 2.89 2.40
CA SER A 50 14.49 4.21 3.05
C SER A 50 15.35 4.29 4.32
N ALA A 51 15.39 3.21 5.11
CA ALA A 51 16.28 3.11 6.27
C ALA A 51 17.76 3.15 5.87
N GLN A 52 18.15 2.41 4.82
CA GLN A 52 19.51 2.45 4.27
C GLN A 52 19.85 3.84 3.72
N ALA A 53 18.94 4.48 3.00
CA ALA A 53 19.11 5.82 2.47
C ALA A 53 19.39 6.84 3.59
N SER A 54 18.62 6.76 4.68
CA SER A 54 18.81 7.58 5.87
C SER A 54 20.18 7.34 6.52
N ALA A 55 20.62 6.08 6.61
CA ALA A 55 21.94 5.74 7.14
C ALA A 55 23.09 6.29 6.26
N TYR A 56 22.95 6.27 4.94
CA TYR A 56 23.92 6.90 4.02
C TYR A 56 23.93 8.43 4.17
N ALA A 57 22.75 9.06 4.21
CA ALA A 57 22.64 10.51 4.38
C ALA A 57 23.27 10.99 5.70
N ASN A 58 23.10 10.24 6.79
CA ASN A 58 23.73 10.54 8.08
C ASN A 58 25.27 10.44 8.05
N LYS A 59 25.83 9.69 7.10
CA LYS A 59 27.27 9.59 6.84
C LYS A 59 27.75 10.60 5.78
N ASN A 60 26.89 11.54 5.36
CA ASN A 60 27.11 12.48 4.26
C ASN A 60 27.33 11.81 2.89
N ASP A 61 26.94 10.54 2.74
CA ASP A 61 26.98 9.83 1.47
C ASP A 61 25.66 10.05 0.71
N TYR A 62 25.51 11.27 0.20
CA TYR A 62 24.25 11.73 -0.39
C TYR A 62 23.93 11.05 -1.73
N ALA A 63 24.94 10.65 -2.49
CA ALA A 63 24.76 9.93 -3.75
C ALA A 63 24.13 8.54 -3.52
N ASN A 64 24.66 7.76 -2.56
CA ASN A 64 24.06 6.47 -2.22
C ASN A 64 22.70 6.64 -1.53
N ALA A 65 22.51 7.70 -0.74
CA ALA A 65 21.20 8.03 -0.18
C ALA A 65 20.14 8.25 -1.26
N VAL A 66 20.44 9.05 -2.30
CA VAL A 66 19.54 9.26 -3.45
C VAL A 66 19.19 7.94 -4.12
N THR A 67 20.20 7.09 -4.38
CA THR A 67 19.99 5.78 -5.03
C THR A 67 19.05 4.89 -4.21
N MET A 68 19.21 4.85 -2.89
CA MET A 68 18.35 4.04 -2.02
C MET A 68 16.93 4.64 -1.87
N PHE A 69 16.78 5.96 -1.81
CA PHE A 69 15.45 6.58 -1.81
C PHE A 69 14.71 6.34 -3.14
N GLN A 70 15.40 6.34 -4.27
CA GLN A 70 14.82 5.98 -5.58
C GLN A 70 14.31 4.53 -5.58
N LYS A 71 15.13 3.57 -5.11
CA LYS A 71 14.68 2.17 -4.95
C LYS A 71 13.47 2.06 -4.02
N SER A 72 13.46 2.82 -2.92
CA SER A 72 12.30 2.88 -2.05
C SER A 72 11.06 3.38 -2.79
N SER A 73 11.19 4.41 -3.63
CA SER A 73 10.07 4.96 -4.41
C SER A 73 9.54 3.99 -5.46
N ASP A 74 10.43 3.22 -6.09
CA ASP A 74 10.05 2.18 -7.05
C ASP A 74 9.23 1.08 -6.37
N GLU A 75 9.64 0.66 -5.16
CA GLU A 75 8.88 -0.32 -4.36
C GLU A 75 7.53 0.24 -3.88
N ILE A 76 7.45 1.52 -3.50
CA ILE A 76 6.16 2.17 -3.18
C ILE A 76 5.23 2.18 -4.40
N SER A 77 5.75 2.40 -5.61
CA SER A 77 4.95 2.35 -6.84
C SER A 77 4.36 0.95 -7.08
N LYS A 78 5.14 -0.12 -6.87
CA LYS A 78 4.66 -1.50 -6.98
C LYS A 78 3.62 -1.86 -5.92
N ALA A 79 3.78 -1.35 -4.70
CA ALA A 79 2.78 -1.49 -3.64
C ALA A 79 1.45 -0.82 -4.05
N LEU A 80 1.52 0.40 -4.60
CA LEU A 80 0.35 1.12 -5.12
C LEU A 80 -0.36 0.35 -6.23
N GLU A 81 0.38 -0.22 -7.18
CA GLU A 81 -0.21 -1.04 -8.26
C GLU A 81 -0.95 -2.27 -7.71
N SER A 82 -0.38 -2.91 -6.69
CA SER A 82 -0.97 -4.05 -6.01
C SER A 82 -2.26 -3.66 -5.27
N ASP A 83 -2.23 -2.58 -4.50
CA ASP A 83 -3.41 -2.07 -3.77
C ASP A 83 -4.53 -1.64 -4.72
N ASN A 84 -4.20 -0.95 -5.81
CA ASN A 84 -5.19 -0.61 -6.84
C ASN A 84 -5.80 -1.86 -7.49
N SER A 85 -5.00 -2.90 -7.72
CA SER A 85 -5.51 -4.19 -8.24
C SER A 85 -6.46 -4.87 -7.23
N ALA A 86 -6.16 -4.77 -5.93
CA ALA A 86 -6.99 -5.33 -4.88
C ALA A 86 -8.40 -4.71 -4.81
N LEU A 87 -8.56 -3.42 -5.13
CA LEU A 87 -9.85 -2.70 -5.09
C LEU A 87 -10.95 -3.35 -5.94
N SER A 88 -10.58 -3.96 -7.06
CA SER A 88 -11.52 -4.60 -7.99
C SER A 88 -12.20 -5.84 -7.40
N TYR A 89 -11.56 -6.46 -6.40
CA TYR A 89 -12.04 -7.67 -5.73
C TYR A 89 -12.55 -7.39 -4.31
N ALA A 90 -12.16 -6.25 -3.73
CA ALA A 90 -12.40 -5.95 -2.33
C ALA A 90 -13.88 -5.73 -1.99
N ASN A 91 -14.33 -6.34 -0.88
CA ASN A 91 -15.56 -5.94 -0.21
C ASN A 91 -15.36 -4.61 0.56
N ASN A 92 -16.43 -4.08 1.15
CA ASN A 92 -16.40 -2.75 1.78
C ASN A 92 -15.33 -2.60 2.87
N LEU A 93 -15.13 -3.60 3.72
CA LEU A 93 -14.10 -3.53 4.77
C LEU A 93 -12.70 -3.42 4.18
N TYR A 94 -12.38 -4.24 3.17
CA TYR A 94 -11.08 -4.18 2.53
C TYR A 94 -10.92 -2.91 1.70
N LYS A 95 -11.99 -2.38 1.09
CA LYS A 95 -11.95 -1.09 0.40
C LYS A 95 -11.57 0.05 1.33
N ASP A 96 -12.13 0.10 2.54
CA ASP A 96 -11.79 1.13 3.52
C ASP A 96 -10.31 1.05 3.92
N TYR A 97 -9.80 -0.16 4.15
CA TYR A 97 -8.38 -0.41 4.42
C TYR A 97 -7.50 0.02 3.24
N ILE A 98 -7.78 -0.48 2.02
CA ILE A 98 -6.98 -0.25 0.82
C ILE A 98 -6.96 1.24 0.44
N ASN A 99 -8.10 1.93 0.52
CA ASN A 99 -8.16 3.36 0.22
C ASN A 99 -7.27 4.17 1.16
N ASN A 100 -7.23 3.80 2.46
CA ASN A 100 -6.34 4.44 3.42
C ASN A 100 -4.85 4.13 3.11
N ASP A 101 -4.54 2.87 2.78
CA ASP A 101 -3.18 2.43 2.43
C ASP A 101 -2.66 3.15 1.17
N ILE A 102 -3.50 3.30 0.14
CA ILE A 102 -3.19 4.08 -1.07
C ILE A 102 -2.86 5.53 -0.71
N LEU A 103 -3.62 6.18 0.17
CA LEU A 103 -3.32 7.54 0.61
C LEU A 103 -1.97 7.61 1.35
N MET A 104 -1.70 6.63 2.21
CA MET A 104 -0.41 6.53 2.90
C MET A 104 0.74 6.38 1.92
N LEU A 105 0.61 5.50 0.93
CA LEU A 105 1.64 5.22 -0.08
C LEU A 105 1.89 6.42 -0.99
N GLN A 106 0.83 7.10 -1.46
CA GLN A 106 0.97 8.34 -2.25
C GLN A 106 1.67 9.44 -1.45
N THR A 107 1.33 9.57 -0.16
CA THR A 107 1.95 10.54 0.74
C THR A 107 3.42 10.19 0.99
N THR A 108 3.72 8.91 1.14
CA THR A 108 5.09 8.38 1.29
C THR A 108 5.92 8.63 0.04
N SER A 109 5.37 8.41 -1.16
CA SER A 109 6.04 8.71 -2.44
C SER A 109 6.42 10.19 -2.54
N LYS A 110 5.50 11.11 -2.21
CA LYS A 110 5.80 12.55 -2.16
C LYS A 110 6.89 12.89 -1.14
N LEU A 111 6.89 12.25 0.02
CA LEU A 111 7.93 12.43 1.03
C LEU A 111 9.30 11.97 0.51
N LEU A 112 9.35 10.84 -0.19
CA LEU A 112 10.57 10.33 -0.81
C LEU A 112 11.10 11.29 -1.89
N ASP A 113 10.23 11.91 -2.69
CA ASP A 113 10.64 12.92 -3.68
C ASP A 113 11.36 14.10 -3.02
N PHE A 114 10.82 14.62 -1.91
CA PHE A 114 11.50 15.66 -1.14
C PHE A 114 12.82 15.19 -0.55
N GLN A 115 12.90 13.96 -0.05
CA GLN A 115 14.14 13.39 0.48
C GLN A 115 15.19 13.23 -0.61
N ILE A 116 14.83 12.74 -1.80
CA ILE A 116 15.71 12.64 -2.96
C ILE A 116 16.23 14.03 -3.33
N TYR A 117 15.33 15.00 -3.46
CA TYR A 117 15.68 16.38 -3.80
C TYR A 117 16.68 16.98 -2.80
N LEU A 118 16.40 16.87 -1.50
CA LEU A 118 17.29 17.40 -0.46
C LEU A 118 18.69 16.77 -0.50
N ASN A 119 18.79 15.47 -0.78
CA ASN A 119 20.09 14.81 -0.90
C ASN A 119 20.81 15.23 -2.19
N LYS A 120 20.11 15.43 -3.31
CA LYS A 120 20.71 16.01 -4.53
C LYS A 120 21.25 17.43 -4.30
N VAL A 121 20.51 18.27 -3.58
CA VAL A 121 20.98 19.62 -3.19
C VAL A 121 22.27 19.54 -2.39
N LYS A 122 22.34 18.64 -1.40
CA LYS A 122 23.53 18.44 -0.56
C LYS A 122 24.71 17.83 -1.32
N ASN A 123 24.44 17.02 -2.34
CA ASN A 123 25.44 16.42 -3.22
C ASN A 123 25.90 17.33 -4.36
N ASN A 124 25.32 18.53 -4.51
CA ASN A 124 25.46 19.40 -5.69
C ASN A 124 25.14 18.67 -7.03
N ASP A 125 24.15 17.79 -7.02
CA ASP A 125 23.77 16.90 -8.12
C ASP A 125 22.33 17.18 -8.61
N LEU A 126 21.98 18.47 -8.70
CA LEU A 126 20.73 18.89 -9.31
C LEU A 126 20.83 18.77 -10.83
N ASN A 127 19.76 18.29 -11.48
CA ASN A 127 19.71 18.26 -12.93
C ASN A 127 19.72 19.69 -13.49
N GLN A 128 20.24 19.86 -14.71
CA GLN A 128 20.26 21.16 -15.39
C GLN A 128 18.84 21.74 -15.50
N GLY A 129 18.64 22.96 -15.00
CA GLY A 129 17.34 23.64 -14.97
C GLY A 129 16.49 23.40 -13.72
N GLN A 130 16.90 22.53 -12.78
CA GLN A 130 16.25 22.44 -11.48
C GLN A 130 16.64 23.62 -10.58
N GLU A 131 15.65 24.35 -10.09
CA GLU A 131 15.88 25.44 -9.15
C GLU A 131 16.34 24.90 -7.78
N LYS A 132 17.35 25.56 -7.21
CA LYS A 132 17.83 25.28 -5.86
C LYS A 132 16.96 26.06 -4.87
N VAL A 133 15.99 25.36 -4.29
CA VAL A 133 15.16 25.82 -3.18
C VAL A 133 15.95 25.67 -1.89
N ASN A 134 15.77 26.62 -0.96
CA ASN A 134 16.35 26.50 0.36
C ASN A 134 15.67 25.32 1.10
N PRO A 135 16.43 24.33 1.60
CA PRO A 135 15.88 23.20 2.33
C PRO A 135 14.91 23.56 3.46
N VAL A 136 15.11 24.72 4.11
CA VAL A 136 14.26 25.20 5.21
C VAL A 136 12.82 25.42 4.75
N ASP A 137 12.61 25.88 3.52
CA ASP A 137 11.27 26.18 2.98
C ASP A 137 10.45 24.90 2.71
N LEU A 138 11.13 23.75 2.63
CA LEU A 138 10.51 22.44 2.41
C LEU A 138 10.10 21.77 3.74
N TYR A 139 10.64 22.20 4.88
CA TYR A 139 10.40 21.56 6.17
C TYR A 139 8.92 21.55 6.60
N PRO A 140 8.13 22.64 6.45
CA PRO A 140 6.71 22.60 6.77
C PRO A 140 5.97 21.52 5.98
N HIS A 141 6.24 21.42 4.68
CA HIS A 141 5.63 20.42 3.80
C HIS A 141 6.03 18.99 4.20
N ILE A 142 7.32 18.76 4.45
CA ILE A 142 7.84 17.46 4.89
C ILE A 142 7.22 17.03 6.23
N ASN A 143 7.06 17.96 7.17
CA ASN A 143 6.45 17.67 8.46
C ASN A 143 4.96 17.33 8.31
N GLN A 144 4.22 18.08 7.49
CA GLN A 144 2.82 17.74 7.19
C GLN A 144 2.69 16.34 6.59
N LEU A 145 3.53 16.00 5.60
CA LEU A 145 3.50 14.65 5.00
C LEU A 145 3.76 13.55 6.04
N LYS A 146 4.68 13.76 6.99
CA LYS A 146 4.94 12.80 8.06
C LYS A 146 3.75 12.66 9.02
N GLU A 147 3.09 13.77 9.35
CA GLU A 147 1.88 13.76 10.17
C GLU A 147 0.76 13.00 9.45
N ASP A 148 0.52 13.29 8.18
CA ASP A 148 -0.47 12.60 7.35
C ASP A 148 -0.20 11.08 7.28
N ILE A 149 1.04 10.67 7.03
CA ILE A 149 1.45 9.26 7.06
C ILE A 149 1.14 8.62 8.43
N SER A 150 1.42 9.33 9.53
CA SER A 150 1.12 8.83 10.86
C SER A 150 -0.39 8.67 11.09
N VAL A 151 -1.21 9.60 10.59
CA VAL A 151 -2.67 9.51 10.65
C VAL A 151 -3.18 8.30 9.87
N TYR A 152 -2.72 8.11 8.63
CA TYR A 152 -3.13 6.95 7.82
C TYR A 152 -2.70 5.63 8.46
N LYS A 153 -1.47 5.52 8.96
CA LYS A 153 -1.00 4.32 9.67
C LYS A 153 -1.85 4.03 10.91
N ASN A 154 -2.25 5.06 11.65
CA ASN A 154 -3.13 4.89 12.82
C ASN A 154 -4.52 4.41 12.42
N ASN A 155 -5.05 4.87 11.29
CA ASN A 155 -6.35 4.41 10.77
C ASN A 155 -6.29 2.95 10.30
N GLU A 156 -5.23 2.54 9.59
CA GLU A 156 -4.97 1.13 9.26
C GLU A 156 -4.97 0.25 10.50
N ASN A 157 -4.20 0.65 11.53
CA ASN A 157 -4.13 -0.10 12.79
C ASN A 157 -5.50 -0.23 13.46
N LYS A 158 -6.35 0.82 13.40
CA LYS A 158 -7.73 0.75 13.91
C LYS A 158 -8.59 -0.24 13.13
N ILE A 159 -8.50 -0.23 11.79
CA ILE A 159 -9.25 -1.16 10.94
C ILE A 159 -8.84 -2.62 11.21
N ILE A 160 -7.52 -2.87 11.26
CA ILE A 160 -6.95 -4.19 11.55
C ILE A 160 -7.35 -4.68 12.94
N SER A 161 -7.16 -3.85 13.97
CA SER A 161 -7.45 -4.24 15.37
C SER A 161 -8.94 -4.47 15.63
N ALA A 162 -9.83 -3.79 14.90
CA ALA A 162 -11.26 -4.06 14.94
C ALA A 162 -11.66 -5.37 14.21
N ASN A 163 -10.81 -5.90 13.33
CA ASN A 163 -11.11 -7.06 12.48
C ASN A 163 -9.94 -8.08 12.40
N PRO A 164 -9.36 -8.53 13.52
CA PRO A 164 -8.08 -9.25 13.55
C PRO A 164 -8.09 -10.53 12.70
N GLU A 165 -9.17 -11.32 12.77
CA GLU A 165 -9.30 -12.57 11.98
C GLU A 165 -9.31 -12.35 10.48
N LYS A 166 -9.80 -11.18 10.03
CA LYS A 166 -9.85 -10.84 8.60
C LYS A 166 -8.52 -10.32 8.07
N PHE A 167 -7.62 -9.88 8.94
CA PHE A 167 -6.31 -9.33 8.59
C PHE A 167 -5.12 -10.18 9.03
N LYS A 168 -5.36 -11.34 9.67
CA LYS A 168 -4.27 -12.24 10.12
C LYS A 168 -3.31 -12.69 9.02
N PHE A 169 -3.76 -12.69 7.77
CA PHE A 169 -2.95 -13.02 6.60
C PHE A 169 -1.83 -11.99 6.31
N LEU A 170 -1.88 -10.80 6.91
CA LEU A 170 -0.80 -9.80 6.86
C LEU A 170 0.34 -10.15 7.83
N ASN A 171 0.11 -11.02 8.83
CA ASN A 171 1.13 -11.43 9.80
C ASN A 171 1.82 -12.76 9.44
N SER A 172 1.35 -13.46 8.40
CA SER A 172 1.81 -14.82 8.06
C SER A 172 3.06 -14.87 7.17
N SER A 173 3.77 -13.76 6.99
CA SER A 173 4.95 -13.64 6.10
C SER A 173 6.28 -13.44 6.85
N SER A 174 6.34 -13.83 8.14
CA SER A 174 7.59 -13.90 8.92
C SER A 174 8.37 -15.18 8.65
#